data_AF-A0A7R6PMQ3-F1
#
_entry.id   AF-A0A7R6PMQ3-F1
#
_cell.length_a   1.000
_cell.length_b   1.000
_cell.length_c   1.000
_cell.angle_alpha   90.00
_cell.angle_beta   90.00
_cell.angle_gamma   90.00
#
_symmetry.space_group_name_H-M   'P 1'
#
loop_
_entity.id
_entity.type
_entity.pdbx_description
1 polymer ?
#
loop_
_entity_poly.entity_id
_entity_poly.type
_entity_poly.pdbx_seq_one_letter_code
_entity_poly.pdbx_strand_id
1 'polypeptide(L)' 'MFGKEFICPVCHKKIPPHEVALFFGGKDNLMKIHIKDDYVLVHFECVEKYNSVSELVKDITNGEVDLSYLEE' A
#
# COMPACT_ATOMS: atom_id res chain seq x y z
N MET A 1 8.53 -18.55 12.53
CA MET A 1 8.07 -18.14 11.18
C MET A 1 7.29 -16.83 11.28
N PHE A 2 7.88 -15.67 11.60
CA PHE A 2 7.08 -14.43 11.59
C PHE A 2 7.93 -13.21 11.24
N GLY A 3 7.64 -12.67 10.07
CA GLY A 3 8.20 -11.45 9.52
C GLY A 3 7.76 -11.39 8.07
N LYS A 4 6.46 -11.17 7.81
CA LYS A 4 5.99 -10.84 6.46
C LYS A 4 6.75 -9.57 6.08
N GLU A 5 7.72 -9.69 5.19
CA GLU A 5 8.52 -8.54 4.76
C GLU A 5 7.63 -7.66 3.91
N PHE A 6 7.32 -6.46 4.40
CA PHE A 6 6.56 -5.49 3.65
C PHE A 6 7.50 -4.78 2.68
N ILE A 7 7.16 -4.79 1.40
CA ILE A 7 7.89 -4.09 0.34
C ILE A 7 6.92 -3.12 -0.29
N CYS A 8 7.33 -1.86 -0.41
CA CYS A 8 6.53 -0.87 -1.10
C CYS A 8 6.49 -1.20 -2.60
N PRO A 9 5.32 -1.43 -3.21
CA PRO A 9 5.20 -1.81 -4.61
C PRO A 9 5.60 -0.69 -5.59
N VAL A 10 5.61 0.57 -5.14
CA VAL A 10 5.97 1.73 -5.99
C VAL A 10 7.48 1.92 -6.08
N CYS A 11 8.15 2.01 -4.92
CA CYS A 11 9.58 2.30 -4.87
C CYS A 11 10.46 1.04 -4.70
N HIS A 12 9.86 -0.13 -4.56
CA HIS A 12 10.52 -1.42 -4.34
C HIS A 12 11.46 -1.45 -3.12
N LYS A 13 11.34 -0.48 -2.22
CA LYS A 13 12.08 -0.44 -0.95
C LYS A 13 11.35 -1.25 0.11
N LYS A 14 12.13 -1.92 0.94
CA LYS A 14 11.63 -2.60 2.14
C LYS A 14 11.07 -1.58 3.13
N ILE A 15 9.88 -1.87 3.65
CA ILE A 15 9.27 -1.12 4.73
C ILE A 15 9.77 -1.72 6.06
N PRO A 16 10.51 -0.97 6.87
CA PRO A 16 11.01 -1.44 8.15
C PRO A 16 9.86 -1.86 9.09
N PRO A 17 10.04 -2.91 9.91
CA PRO A 17 9.00 -3.34 10.86
C PRO A 17 8.56 -2.26 11.85
N HIS A 18 9.45 -1.34 12.23
CA HIS A 18 9.10 -0.22 13.10
C HIS A 18 8.15 0.77 12.43
N GLU A 19 8.29 1.00 11.12
CA GLU A 19 7.36 1.87 10.37
C GLU A 19 5.98 1.23 10.28
N VAL A 20 5.91 -0.08 10.09
CA VAL A 20 4.66 -0.84 10.11
C VAL A 20 3.99 -0.73 11.49
N ALA A 21 4.77 -0.86 12.57
CA ALA A 21 4.25 -0.71 13.93
C ALA A 21 3.73 0.71 14.21
N LEU A 22 4.42 1.75 13.71
CA LEU A 22 3.96 3.14 13.81
C LEU A 22 2.64 3.35 13.06
N PHE A 23 2.51 2.79 11.85
CA PHE A 23 1.28 2.86 11.06
C PHE A 23 0.09 2.25 11.81
N PHE A 24 0.24 1.01 12.32
CA PHE A 24 -0.81 0.38 13.14
C PHE A 24 -1.02 1.06 14.50
N GLY A 25 -0.06 1.89 14.95
CA GLY A 25 -0.18 2.79 16.09
C GLY A 25 -0.87 4.13 15.78
N GLY A 26 -1.36 4.34 14.55
CA GLY A 26 -2.09 5.54 14.14
C GLY A 26 -1.23 6.67 13.57
N LYS A 27 -0.02 6.37 13.09
CA LYS A 27 0.81 7.33 12.35
C LYS A 27 0.54 7.24 10.84
N ASP A 28 0.48 8.39 10.19
CA ASP A 28 0.29 8.51 8.74
C ASP A 28 1.61 8.40 7.95
N ASN A 29 2.46 7.43 8.29
CA ASN A 29 3.74 7.20 7.59
C ASN A 29 3.61 6.23 6.40
N LEU A 30 2.56 5.42 6.38
CA LEU A 30 2.25 4.46 5.32
C LEU A 30 0.78 4.60 4.90
N MET A 31 0.46 4.14 3.71
CA MET A 31 -0.90 3.98 3.23
C MET A 31 -1.17 2.50 2.98
N LYS A 32 -2.31 2.01 3.51
CA LYS A 32 -2.80 0.67 3.22
C LYS A 32 -3.67 0.71 1.97
N ILE A 33 -3.27 -0.05 0.96
CA ILE A 33 -4.02 -0.22 -0.28
C ILE A 33 -4.52 -1.66 -0.34
N HIS A 34 -5.82 -1.82 -0.53
CA HIS A 34 -6.44 -3.13 -0.70
C HIS A 34 -6.28 -3.58 -2.17
N ILE A 35 -5.80 -4.80 -2.39
CA ILE A 35 -5.61 -5.39 -3.72
C ILE A 35 -6.16 -6.82 -3.74
N LYS A 36 -7.18 -7.09 -4.57
CA LYS A 36 -7.85 -8.41 -4.65
C LYS A 36 -8.17 -8.95 -3.24
N ASP A 37 -7.57 -10.06 -2.82
CA ASP A 37 -7.78 -10.73 -1.52
C ASP A 37 -6.77 -10.36 -0.41
N ASP A 38 -5.85 -9.42 -0.64
CA ASP A 38 -4.86 -8.99 0.36
C ASP A 38 -4.77 -7.45 0.41
N TYR A 39 -3.85 -6.94 1.21
CA TYR A 39 -3.48 -5.54 1.21
C TYR A 39 -1.97 -5.40 1.07
N VAL A 40 -1.57 -4.26 0.54
CA VAL A 40 -0.18 -3.82 0.50
C VAL A 40 -0.03 -2.52 1.28
N LEU A 41 1.16 -2.31 1.80
CA LEU A 41 1.56 -1.05 2.43
C LEU A 41 2.43 -0.28 1.44
N VAL A 42 2.16 1.01 1.30
CA VAL A 42 2.85 1.94 0.40
C VAL A 42 3.39 3.08 1.25
N HIS A 43 4.63 3.52 1.01
CA HIS A 43 5.15 4.71 1.69
C HIS A 43 4.31 5.94 1.32
N PHE A 44 4.00 6.80 2.28
CA PHE A 44 3.19 8.00 2.02
C PHE A 44 3.80 8.88 0.92
N GLU A 45 5.12 9.09 0.93
CA GLU A 45 5.87 9.83 -0.11
C GLU A 45 5.72 9.25 -1.54
N CYS A 46 5.39 7.96 -1.66
CA CYS A 46 5.15 7.33 -2.96
C CYS A 46 3.73 7.60 -3.44
N VAL A 47 2.77 7.72 -2.52
CA VAL A 47 1.37 8.04 -2.82
C VAL A 47 1.22 9.46 -3.33
N GLU A 48 1.97 10.41 -2.76
CA GLU A 48 1.92 11.83 -3.16
C GLU A 48 2.26 12.09 -4.64
N LYS A 49 2.85 11.10 -5.33
CA LYS A 49 3.16 11.18 -6.77
C LYS A 49 1.93 10.95 -7.66
N TYR A 50 0.85 10.40 -7.11
CA TYR A 50 -0.37 10.07 -7.84
C TYR A 50 -1.48 11.07 -7.49
N ASN A 51 -2.30 11.45 -8.47
CA ASN A 51 -3.39 12.40 -8.22
C ASN A 51 -4.61 11.72 -7.57
N SER A 52 -4.67 10.39 -7.64
CA SER A 52 -5.76 9.60 -7.08
C SER A 52 -5.29 8.21 -6.65
N VAL A 53 -6.00 7.64 -5.66
CA VAL A 53 -5.77 6.25 -5.21
C VAL A 53 -6.01 5.26 -6.34
N SER A 54 -6.94 5.54 -7.25
CA SER A 54 -7.23 4.70 -8.42
C SER A 54 -6.05 4.60 -9.38
N GLU A 55 -5.29 5.68 -9.58
CA GLU A 55 -4.07 5.65 -10.40
C GLU A 55 -2.97 4.82 -9.72
N LEU A 56 -2.80 4.99 -8.41
CA LEU A 56 -1.87 4.19 -7.63
C LEU A 56 -2.21 2.69 -7.70
N VAL A 57 -3.48 2.34 -7.51
CA VAL A 57 -3.95 0.95 -7.60
C VAL A 57 -3.68 0.39 -8.99
N LYS A 58 -3.99 1.13 -10.05
CA LYS A 58 -3.70 0.73 -11.45
C LYS A 58 -2.22 0.44 -11.67
N ASP A 59 -1.34 1.30 -11.15
CA ASP A 59 0.10 1.13 -11.27
C ASP A 59 0.61 -0.11 -10.53
N ILE A 60 0.15 -0.32 -9.28
CA ILE A 60 0.52 -1.47 -8.46
C ILE A 60 -0.03 -2.79 -9.03
N THR A 61 -1.24 -2.77 -9.57
CA THR A 61 -1.93 -3.96 -10.12
C THR A 61 -1.67 -4.19 -11.60
N ASN A 62 -0.80 -3.39 -12.22
CA ASN A 62 -0.50 -3.42 -13.65
C ASN A 62 -1.78 -3.38 -14.53
N GLY A 63 -2.80 -2.64 -14.08
CA GLY A 63 -4.08 -2.48 -14.77
C GLY A 63 -5.17 -3.49 -14.44
N GLU A 64 -4.92 -4.52 -13.61
CA GLU A 64 -5.97 -5.42 -13.10
C GLU A 64 -6.71 -4.77 -11.94
N VAL A 65 -7.59 -3.84 -12.29
CA VAL A 65 -8.37 -3.05 -11.36
C VAL A 65 -9.59 -3.86 -10.92
N ASP A 66 -9.47 -4.53 -9.77
CA ASP A 66 -10.61 -5.10 -9.06
C ASP A 66 -11.11 -4.05 -8.05
N LEU A 67 -12.16 -3.30 -8.44
CA LEU A 67 -12.79 -2.27 -7.60
C LEU A 67 -13.95 -2.84 -6.79
N SER A 68 -14.00 -4.16 -6.59
CA SER A 68 -15.06 -4.82 -5.81
C SER A 68 -15.13 -4.32 -4.37
N TYR A 69 -14.10 -3.60 -3.89
CA TYR A 69 -14.06 -2.94 -2.58
C TYR A 69 -14.71 -1.53 -2.56
N LEU A 70 -14.99 -0.92 -3.72
CA LEU A 70 -15.70 0.37 -3.81
C LEU A 70 -17.22 0.23 -3.90
N GLU A 71 -17.74 -1.00 -3.95
CA GLU A 71 -19.17 -1.28 -3.88
C GLU A 71 -19.61 -1.51 -2.41
N GLU A 72 -19.54 -0.46 -1.59
CA GLU A 72 -20.29 -0.34 -0.33
C GLU A 72 -21.03 1.01 -0.25
#